data_AF-A0A2S6SC70-F1
#
_entry.id   AF-A0A2S6SC70-F1
#
_cell.length_a   1.000
_cell.length_b   1.000
_cell.length_c   1.000
_cell.angle_alpha   90.00
_cell.angle_beta   90.00
_cell.angle_gamma   90.00
#
_symmetry.space_group_name_H-M   'P 1'
#
loop_
_entity.id
_entity.type
_entity.pdbx_description
1 polymer ?
#
loop_
_entity_poly.entity_id
_entity_poly.type
_entity_poly.pdbx_seq_one_letter_code
_entity_poly.pdbx_strand_id
1 'polypeptide(L)'
;MILANKKNQTLLILLFVFCFSLIFVSGVRDNLKNIDKDLVKMKYEIEKEKDLIKILKADYTNLTKPSRIVNLAKEKLGLDNIKSFQIKKLSDFY
;
A
#
# COMPACT_ATOMS: atom_id res chain seq x y z
N MET A 1 53.42 10.00 -31.94
CA MET A 1 53.17 11.03 -32.97
C MET A 1 51.73 11.03 -33.52
N ILE A 2 50.73 10.44 -32.83
CA ILE A 2 49.32 10.48 -33.26
C ILE A 2 48.61 11.73 -32.71
N LEU A 3 49.05 12.22 -31.55
CA LEU A 3 48.50 13.41 -30.89
C LEU A 3 48.90 14.75 -31.53
N ALA A 4 49.84 14.78 -32.49
CA ALA A 4 50.32 16.04 -33.08
C ALA A 4 49.45 16.53 -34.25
N ASN A 5 48.65 15.65 -34.85
CA ASN A 5 47.79 15.99 -35.99
C ASN A 5 46.40 16.44 -35.48
N LYS A 6 46.05 17.72 -35.71
CA LYS A 6 44.76 18.32 -35.31
C LYS A 6 43.55 17.46 -35.72
N LYS A 7 43.56 16.85 -36.92
CA LYS A 7 42.44 16.02 -37.38
C LYS A 7 42.25 14.76 -36.52
N ASN A 8 43.35 14.11 -36.12
CA ASN A 8 43.31 12.91 -35.27
C ASN A 8 42.90 13.26 -33.84
N GLN A 9 43.28 14.43 -33.33
CA GLN A 9 42.81 14.92 -32.03
C GLN A 9 41.30 15.17 -32.03
N THR A 10 40.76 15.82 -33.08
CA THR A 10 39.31 16.05 -33.19
C THR A 10 38.52 14.74 -33.25
N LEU A 11 39.01 13.76 -34.01
CA LEU A 11 38.40 12.41 -34.07
C LEU A 11 38.40 11.71 -32.72
N LEU A 12 39.51 11.79 -31.96
CA LEU A 12 39.60 11.20 -30.62
C LEU A 12 38.61 11.86 -29.65
N ILE A 13 38.49 13.18 -29.66
CA ILE A 13 37.52 13.90 -28.81
C ILE A 13 36.10 13.48 -29.16
N LEU A 14 35.78 13.37 -30.45
CA LEU A 14 34.45 12.97 -30.91
C LEU A 14 34.12 11.53 -30.48
N LEU A 15 35.11 10.63 -30.56
CA LEU A 15 35.00 9.26 -30.07
C LEU A 15 34.73 9.23 -28.56
N PHE A 16 35.46 10.02 -27.78
CA PHE A 16 35.26 10.11 -26.34
C PHE A 16 33.86 10.61 -25.99
N VAL A 17 33.41 11.69 -26.63
CA VAL A 17 32.05 12.24 -26.43
C VAL A 17 31.00 11.19 -26.77
N PHE A 18 31.18 10.46 -27.86
CA PHE A 18 30.28 9.37 -28.23
C PHE A 18 30.25 8.26 -27.17
N CYS A 19 31.40 7.79 -26.70
CA CYS A 19 31.47 6.81 -25.62
C CYS A 19 30.79 7.30 -24.32
N PHE A 20 31.01 8.56 -23.93
CA PHE A 20 30.33 9.14 -22.77
C PHE A 20 28.81 9.19 -22.94
N SER A 21 28.33 9.52 -24.14
CA SER A 21 26.88 9.52 -24.42
C SER A 21 26.27 8.12 -24.26
N LEU A 22 26.98 7.06 -24.69
CA LEU A 22 26.52 5.68 -24.53
C LEU A 22 26.46 5.25 -23.07
N ILE A 23 27.46 5.61 -22.26
CA ILE A 23 27.46 5.35 -20.81
C ILE A 23 26.28 6.06 -20.16
N PHE A 24 26.05 7.33 -20.49
CA PHE A 24 24.96 8.11 -19.94
C PHE A 24 23.59 7.51 -20.27
N VAL A 25 23.34 7.19 -21.55
CA VAL A 25 22.09 6.56 -22.01
C VAL A 25 21.87 5.21 -21.32
N SER A 26 22.93 4.42 -21.16
CA SER A 26 22.86 3.12 -20.47
C SER A 26 22.50 3.29 -18.99
N GLY A 27 23.12 4.26 -18.29
CA GLY A 27 22.79 4.57 -16.90
C GLY A 27 21.35 5.03 -16.71
N VAL A 28 20.83 5.88 -17.60
CA VAL A 28 19.42 6.30 -17.58
C VAL A 28 18.49 5.09 -17.81
N ARG A 29 18.81 4.22 -18.77
CA ARG A 29 18.02 3.02 -19.06
C ARG A 29 17.92 2.08 -17.86
N ASP A 30 19.04 1.84 -17.18
CA ASP A 30 19.07 0.96 -16.01
C ASP A 30 18.27 1.54 -14.84
N ASN A 31 18.37 2.85 -14.60
CA ASN A 31 17.56 3.54 -13.59
C ASN A 31 16.06 3.43 -13.91
N LEU A 32 15.66 3.67 -15.16
CA LEU A 32 14.26 3.52 -15.58
C LEU A 32 13.74 2.09 -15.37
N LYS A 33 14.56 1.08 -15.68
CA LYS A 33 14.21 -0.33 -15.46
C LYS A 33 14.01 -0.65 -13.97
N ASN A 34 14.82 -0.07 -13.08
CA ASN A 34 14.66 -0.26 -11.65
C ASN A 34 13.38 0.41 -11.13
N ILE A 35 13.11 1.64 -11.57
CA ILE A 35 11.86 2.35 -11.23
C ILE A 35 10.63 1.55 -11.68
N ASP A 36 10.64 1.00 -12.89
CA ASP A 36 9.52 0.20 -13.41
C ASP A 36 9.27 -1.05 -12.57
N LYS A 37 10.34 -1.75 -12.14
CA LYS A 37 10.23 -2.88 -11.21
C LYS A 37 9.65 -2.48 -9.87
N ASP A 38 10.12 -1.36 -9.31
CA ASP A 38 9.64 -0.86 -8.02
C ASP A 38 8.17 -0.44 -8.10
N LEU A 39 7.74 0.16 -9.22
CA LEU A 39 6.34 0.49 -9.49
C LEU A 39 5.46 -0.76 -9.56
N VAL A 40 5.89 -1.81 -10.27
CA VAL A 40 5.15 -3.07 -10.34
C VAL A 40 5.02 -3.69 -8.95
N LYS A 41 6.10 -3.69 -8.17
CA LYS A 41 6.10 -4.22 -6.80
C LYS A 41 5.17 -3.43 -5.89
N MET A 42 5.26 -2.10 -5.89
CA MET A 42 4.36 -1.23 -5.12
C MET A 42 2.90 -1.45 -5.50
N LYS A 43 2.59 -1.56 -6.80
CA LYS A 43 1.22 -1.82 -7.26
C LYS A 43 0.69 -3.14 -6.70
N TYR A 44 1.50 -4.20 -6.73
CA TYR A 44 1.14 -5.49 -6.17
C TYR A 44 0.91 -5.43 -4.65
N GLU A 45 1.79 -4.76 -3.91
CA GLU A 45 1.65 -4.58 -2.46
C GLU A 45 0.37 -3.81 -2.10
N ILE A 46 0.06 -2.73 -2.83
CA ILE A 46 -1.18 -1.96 -2.66
C ILE A 46 -2.43 -2.82 -2.92
N GLU A 47 -2.41 -3.67 -3.94
CA GLU A 47 -3.53 -4.56 -4.25
C GLU A 47 -3.75 -5.59 -3.15
N LYS A 48 -2.66 -6.18 -2.64
CA LYS A 48 -2.70 -7.08 -1.49
C LYS A 48 -3.23 -6.41 -0.23
N GLU A 49 -2.82 -5.18 0.07
CA GLU A 49 -3.33 -4.42 1.21
C GLU A 49 -4.82 -4.10 1.07
N LYS A 50 -5.29 -3.75 -0.14
CA LYS A 50 -6.71 -3.52 -0.40
C LYS A 50 -7.56 -4.75 -0.11
N ASP A 51 -7.08 -5.93 -0.51
CA ASP A 51 -7.77 -7.19 -0.22
C ASP A 51 -7.84 -7.47 1.27
N LEU A 52 -6.74 -7.24 2.01
CA LEU A 52 -6.72 -7.38 3.47
C LEU A 52 -7.70 -6.40 4.13
N ILE A 53 -7.75 -5.14 3.70
CA ILE A 53 -8.71 -4.15 4.21
C ILE A 53 -10.16 -4.61 3.96
N LYS A 54 -10.44 -5.21 2.79
CA LYS A 54 -11.78 -5.73 2.47
C LYS A 54 -12.18 -6.87 3.41
N ILE A 55 -11.26 -7.80 3.69
CA ILE A 55 -11.47 -8.89 4.66
C ILE A 55 -11.73 -8.29 6.05
N LEU A 56 -10.85 -7.38 6.49
CA LEU A 56 -10.96 -6.75 7.81
C LEU A 56 -12.28 -5.99 7.98
N LYS A 57 -12.74 -5.32 6.92
CA LYS A 57 -14.04 -4.64 6.90
C LYS A 57 -15.20 -5.63 7.01
N ALA A 58 -15.12 -6.76 6.32
CA ALA A 58 -16.14 -7.82 6.41
C ALA A 58 -16.20 -8.41 7.82
N ASP A 59 -15.04 -8.68 8.42
CA ASP A 59 -14.94 -9.18 9.80
C ASP A 59 -15.46 -8.18 10.80
N TYR A 60 -15.05 -6.91 10.70
CA TYR A 60 -15.56 -5.83 11.54
C TYR A 60 -17.09 -5.72 11.44
N THR A 61 -17.62 -5.71 10.22
CA THR A 61 -19.07 -5.66 10.00
C THR A 61 -19.76 -6.86 10.66
N ASN A 62 -19.18 -8.06 10.56
CA ASN A 62 -19.74 -9.25 11.17
C ASN A 62 -19.66 -9.26 12.70
N LEU A 63 -18.56 -8.75 13.26
CA LEU A 63 -18.34 -8.63 14.70
C LEU A 63 -19.26 -7.59 15.35
N THR A 64 -19.55 -6.51 14.63
CA THR A 64 -20.39 -5.40 15.10
C THR A 64 -21.89 -5.60 14.82
N LYS A 65 -22.30 -6.72 14.21
CA LYS A 65 -23.72 -7.04 14.01
C LYS A 65 -24.45 -7.03 15.37
N PRO A 66 -25.52 -6.23 15.53
CA PRO A 66 -26.25 -6.15 16.79
C PRO A 66 -26.76 -7.51 17.28
N SER A 67 -27.22 -8.38 16.36
CA SER A 67 -27.65 -9.74 16.71
C SER A 67 -26.54 -10.58 17.32
N ARG A 68 -25.31 -10.47 16.81
CA ARG A 68 -24.14 -11.16 17.36
C ARG A 68 -23.80 -10.63 18.75
N ILE A 69 -23.85 -9.31 18.94
CA ILE A 69 -23.61 -8.66 20.24
C ILE A 69 -24.65 -9.13 21.26
N VAL A 70 -25.94 -9.14 20.90
CA VAL A 70 -27.03 -9.62 21.77
C VAL A 70 -26.81 -11.08 22.14
N ASN A 71 -26.49 -11.94 21.17
CA ASN A 71 -26.23 -13.36 21.45
C ASN A 71 -25.03 -13.55 22.38
N LEU A 72 -23.93 -12.81 22.16
CA LEU A 72 -22.75 -12.86 23.03
C LEU A 72 -23.07 -12.36 24.45
N ALA A 73 -23.82 -11.27 24.59
CA ALA A 73 -24.24 -10.75 25.89
C ALA A 73 -25.09 -11.78 26.65
N LYS A 74 -25.97 -12.48 25.95
CA LYS A 74 -26.78 -13.55 26.53
C LYS A 74 -25.96 -14.77 26.94
N GLU A 75 -25.10 -15.27 26.05
CA GLU A 75 -24.33 -16.49 26.28
C GLU A 75 -23.20 -16.30 27.31
N LYS A 76 -22.54 -15.13 27.31
CA LYS A 76 -21.35 -14.89 28.14
C LYS A 76 -21.64 -14.13 29.42
N LEU A 77 -22.65 -13.26 29.40
CA LEU A 77 -22.97 -12.39 30.53
C LEU A 77 -24.35 -12.69 31.13
N GLY A 78 -25.14 -13.60 30.53
CA GLY A 78 -26.50 -13.88 30.96
C GLY A 78 -27.46 -12.70 30.76
N LEU A 79 -27.08 -11.71 29.95
CA LEU A 79 -27.87 -10.50 29.73
C LEU A 79 -28.85 -10.68 28.57
N ASP A 80 -30.11 -10.28 28.77
CA ASP A 80 -31.13 -10.27 27.72
C ASP A 80 -31.63 -8.84 27.47
N ASN A 81 -32.26 -8.62 26.32
CA ASN A 81 -32.86 -7.32 26.01
C ASN A 81 -34.01 -7.02 26.97
N ILE A 82 -33.92 -5.88 27.64
CA ILE A 82 -34.92 -5.41 28.60
C ILE A 82 -35.91 -4.51 27.86
N LYS A 83 -37.21 -4.78 28.00
CA LYS A 83 -38.26 -3.89 27.47
C LYS A 83 -38.42 -2.68 28.38
N SER A 84 -38.83 -1.55 27.82
CA SER A 84 -38.96 -0.28 28.55
C SER A 84 -39.84 -0.39 29.80
N PHE A 85 -40.89 -1.21 29.80
CA PHE A 85 -41.77 -1.40 30.96
C PHE A 85 -41.13 -2.20 32.10
N GLN A 86 -40.03 -2.93 31.85
CA GLN A 86 -39.29 -3.66 32.89
C GLN A 86 -38.28 -2.74 33.60
N ILE A 87 -38.03 -1.55 33.06
CA ILE A 87 -37.17 -0.54 33.67
C ILE A 87 -38.02 0.22 34.68
N LYS A 88 -37.77 -0.02 35.98
CA LYS A 88 -38.43 0.76 37.04
C LYS A 88 -37.95 2.20 37.02
N LYS A 89 -38.90 3.14 37.02
CA LYS A 89 -38.63 4.56 37.23
C LYS A 89 -38.47 4.82 38.72
N LEU A 90 -37.78 5.91 39.06
CA LEU A 90 -37.63 6.33 40.46
C LEU A 90 -39.00 6.53 41.15
N SER A 91 -40.02 6.97 40.39
CA SER A 91 -41.41 7.08 40.83
C SER A 91 -42.06 5.75 41.20
N ASP A 92 -41.57 4.62 40.70
CA ASP A 92 -42.16 3.30 40.97
C ASP A 92 -41.70 2.72 42.33
N PHE A 93 -40.85 3.45 43.06
CA PHE A 93 -40.33 3.08 44.37
C PHE A 93 -40.98 3.85 45.53
N TYR A 94 -41.85 4.82 45.23
CA TYR A 94 -42.59 5.66 46.19
C TYR A 94 -44.09 5.56 45.91
#